data_AF-A0A6A0GQS0-F1
#
_entry.id   AF-A0A6A0GQS0-F1
#
_cell.length_a   1.000
_cell.length_b   1.000
_cell.length_c   1.000
_cell.angle_alpha   90.00
_cell.angle_beta   90.00
_cell.angle_gamma   90.00
#
_symmetry.space_group_name_H-M   'P 1'
#
loop_
_entity.id
_entity.type
_entity.pdbx_description
1 polymer ?
#
loop_
_entity_poly.entity_id
_entity_poly.type
_entity_poly.pdbx_seq_one_letter_code
_entity_poly.pdbx_strand_id
1 'polypeptide(L)'
;MKFAGSPCGQHGSYVFYKGLRYTSPPPHAAPRLLALGEFVFLKIWPHEDIVSIGEPQLMWEDRASGNLLVSLKLYFRPENTPEGRSGEHGEMNGAGAFISTHD
;
A
#
# COMPACT_ATOMS: atom_id res chain seq x y z
N MET A 1 -4.63 -9.42 -9.91
CA MET A 1 -3.27 -8.92 -9.60
C MET A 1 -2.26 -10.02 -9.84
N LYS A 2 -0.99 -9.71 -10.13
CA LYS A 2 0.08 -10.71 -10.31
C LYS A 2 1.44 -10.10 -9.97
N PHE A 3 2.34 -10.82 -9.31
CA PHE A 3 3.72 -10.33 -9.14
C PHE A 3 4.43 -10.14 -10.48
N ALA A 4 5.36 -9.19 -10.50
CA ALA A 4 6.07 -8.74 -11.68
C ALA A 4 7.58 -8.86 -11.51
N GLY A 5 8.26 -9.22 -12.60
CA GLY A 5 9.69 -9.48 -12.62
C GLY A 5 10.03 -10.89 -12.13
N SER A 6 11.33 -11.20 -12.13
CA SER A 6 11.85 -12.45 -11.61
C SER A 6 11.78 -12.48 -10.08
N PRO A 7 11.62 -13.67 -9.46
CA PRO A 7 11.82 -13.84 -8.02
C PRO A 7 13.16 -13.24 -7.58
N CYS A 8 13.16 -12.53 -6.45
CA CYS A 8 14.37 -11.91 -5.88
C CYS A 8 14.82 -12.56 -4.56
N GLY A 9 14.10 -13.59 -4.10
CA GLY A 9 14.45 -14.37 -2.92
C GLY A 9 13.48 -15.51 -2.71
N GLN A 10 13.86 -16.48 -1.87
CA GLN A 10 13.01 -17.59 -1.45
C GLN A 10 13.37 -18.02 -0.03
N HIS A 11 12.35 -18.36 0.77
CA HIS A 11 12.51 -18.95 2.09
C HIS A 11 11.38 -19.95 2.35
N GLY A 12 11.69 -21.24 2.42
CA GLY A 12 10.67 -22.27 2.50
C GLY A 12 9.73 -22.25 1.29
N SER A 13 8.41 -22.22 1.53
CA SER A 13 7.37 -22.09 0.50
C SER A 13 7.17 -20.65 0.01
N TYR A 14 7.83 -19.66 0.63
CA TYR A 14 7.65 -18.26 0.30
C TYR A 14 8.62 -17.80 -0.79
N VAL A 15 8.10 -17.13 -1.81
CA VAL A 15 8.89 -16.57 -2.92
C VAL A 15 8.66 -15.08 -3.03
N PHE A 16 9.75 -14.31 -3.02
CA PHE A 16 9.72 -12.86 -2.89
C PHE A 16 9.88 -12.15 -4.25
N TYR A 17 9.20 -11.02 -4.39
CA TYR A 17 9.18 -10.21 -5.60
C TYR A 17 9.39 -8.73 -5.28
N LYS A 18 9.75 -7.95 -6.31
CA LYS A 18 9.97 -6.49 -6.18
C LYS A 18 8.82 -5.65 -6.73
N GLY A 19 7.81 -6.27 -7.34
CA GLY A 19 6.69 -5.53 -7.91
C GLY A 19 5.42 -6.35 -8.09
N LEU A 20 4.30 -5.64 -8.15
CA LEU A 20 2.95 -6.14 -8.29
C LEU A 20 2.26 -5.42 -9.44
N ARG A 21 1.75 -6.18 -10.41
CA ARG A 21 0.83 -5.67 -11.44
C ARG A 21 -0.60 -5.71 -10.93
N TYR A 22 -1.27 -4.58 -11.00
CA TYR A 22 -2.68 -4.42 -10.66
C TYR A 22 -3.38 -3.55 -11.69
N THR A 23 -4.71 -3.56 -11.66
CA THR A 23 -5.53 -2.70 -12.53
C THR A 23 -6.39 -1.86 -11.61
N SER A 24 -6.40 -0.54 -11.82
CA SER A 24 -7.30 0.32 -11.06
C SER A 24 -8.76 0.05 -11.48
N PRO A 25 -9.74 0.27 -10.58
CA PRO A 25 -11.14 0.20 -10.93
C PRO A 25 -11.49 1.20 -12.06
N PRO A 26 -12.60 0.97 -12.79
CA PRO A 26 -13.13 1.94 -13.74
C PRO A 26 -13.33 3.33 -13.10
N PRO A 27 -13.17 4.43 -13.86
CA PRO A 27 -12.92 4.49 -15.31
C PRO A 27 -11.44 4.30 -15.70
N HIS A 28 -10.52 4.21 -14.74
CA HIS A 28 -9.08 4.23 -14.98
C HIS A 28 -8.47 2.82 -15.13
N ALA A 29 -9.09 1.95 -15.94
CA ALA A 29 -8.76 0.53 -16.08
C ALA A 29 -7.42 0.21 -16.78
N ALA A 30 -6.40 1.05 -16.61
CA ALA A 30 -5.06 0.83 -17.12
C ALA A 30 -4.26 -0.10 -16.18
N PRO A 31 -3.50 -1.07 -16.72
CA PRO A 31 -2.52 -1.83 -15.95
C PRO A 31 -1.49 -0.90 -15.30
N ARG A 32 -1.25 -1.09 -14.01
CA ARG A 32 -0.25 -0.37 -13.22
C ARG A 32 0.74 -1.36 -12.62
N LEU A 33 1.95 -0.89 -12.40
CA LEU A 33 3.00 -1.58 -11.65
C LEU A 33 3.19 -0.82 -10.34
N LEU A 34 3.16 -1.55 -9.23
CA LEU A 34 3.52 -1.05 -7.92
C LEU A 34 4.81 -1.75 -7.49
N ALA A 35 5.86 -1.01 -7.20
CA ALA A 35 7.14 -1.52 -6.71
C ALA A 35 7.28 -1.33 -5.19
N LEU A 36 8.28 -1.99 -4.59
CA LEU A 36 8.66 -1.75 -3.20
C LEU A 36 9.10 -0.29 -3.01
N GLY A 37 8.66 0.33 -1.92
CA GLY A 37 8.93 1.74 -1.59
C GLY A 37 8.14 2.78 -2.39
N GLU A 38 7.28 2.36 -3.33
CA GLU A 38 6.34 3.28 -3.98
C GLU A 38 5.11 3.54 -3.11
N PHE A 39 4.52 4.72 -3.24
CA PHE A 39 3.32 5.12 -2.50
C PHE A 39 2.08 4.98 -3.38
N VAL A 40 1.02 4.40 -2.84
CA VAL A 40 -0.27 4.24 -3.52
C VAL A 40 -1.42 4.67 -2.62
N PHE A 41 -2.43 5.31 -3.18
CA PHE A 41 -3.69 5.52 -2.47
C PHE A 41 -4.50 4.22 -2.47
N LEU A 42 -4.97 3.80 -1.30
CA LEU A 42 -5.82 2.63 -1.14
C LEU A 42 -6.98 2.87 -0.17
N LYS A 43 -8.03 2.10 -0.39
CA LYS A 43 -9.20 1.98 0.48
C LYS A 43 -9.10 0.64 1.20
N ILE A 44 -8.64 0.65 2.45
CA ILE A 44 -8.48 -0.58 3.25
C ILE A 44 -9.85 -1.16 3.60
N TRP A 45 -10.78 -0.29 3.99
CA TRP A 45 -12.14 -0.65 4.35
C TRP A 45 -13.09 -0.26 3.21
N PRO A 46 -13.58 -1.21 2.40
CA PRO A 46 -14.36 -0.91 1.19
C PRO A 46 -15.60 -0.06 1.44
N HIS A 47 -16.18 -0.15 2.64
CA HIS A 47 -17.42 0.52 3.03
C HIS A 47 -17.22 1.87 3.72
N GLU A 48 -15.99 2.23 4.10
CA GLU A 48 -15.70 3.49 4.81
C GLU A 48 -15.11 4.51 3.85
N ASP A 49 -15.45 5.80 3.95
CA ASP A 49 -14.86 6.84 3.08
C ASP A 49 -13.46 7.28 3.54
N ILE A 50 -12.64 6.30 3.95
CA ILE A 50 -11.26 6.48 4.39
C ILE A 50 -10.31 6.04 3.28
N VAL A 51 -9.62 7.02 2.69
CA VAL A 51 -8.50 6.79 1.79
C VAL A 51 -7.20 6.95 2.58
N SER A 52 -6.34 5.95 2.46
CA SER A 52 -5.03 5.89 3.10
C SER A 52 -3.93 5.81 2.04
N ILE A 53 -2.70 6.15 2.43
CA ILE A 53 -1.52 5.90 1.59
C ILE A 53 -0.87 4.62 2.09
N GLY A 54 -0.49 3.74 1.17
CA GLY A 54 0.25 2.53 1.47
C GLY A 54 1.58 2.52 0.76
N GLU A 55 2.59 2.04 1.45
CA GLU A 55 3.94 1.83 0.94
C GLU A 55 4.30 0.34 1.08
N PRO A 56 4.44 -0.41 -0.03
CA PRO A 56 4.82 -1.82 0.02
C PRO A 56 6.22 -2.01 0.59
N GLN A 57 6.28 -2.79 1.65
CA GLN A 57 7.52 -3.15 2.34
C GLN A 57 8.00 -4.55 1.93
N LEU A 58 7.07 -5.46 1.61
CA LEU A 58 7.38 -6.84 1.24
C LEU A 58 6.29 -7.42 0.33
N MET A 59 6.67 -8.17 -0.70
CA MET A 59 5.76 -8.83 -1.64
C MET A 59 6.18 -10.28 -1.84
N TRP A 60 5.26 -11.23 -1.61
CA TRP A 60 5.59 -12.65 -1.73
C TRP A 60 4.41 -13.53 -2.09
N GLU A 61 4.71 -14.63 -2.75
CA GLU A 61 3.80 -15.75 -2.97
C GLU A 61 4.05 -16.79 -1.87
N ASP A 62 3.00 -17.22 -1.19
CA ASP A 62 3.04 -18.44 -0.40
C ASP A 62 2.63 -19.63 -1.28
N ARG A 63 3.60 -20.41 -1.75
CA ARG A 63 3.36 -21.54 -2.65
C ARG A 63 2.61 -22.69 -2.00
N ALA A 64 2.56 -22.76 -0.67
CA ALA A 64 1.79 -23.80 0.01
C ALA A 64 0.28 -23.54 -0.12
N SER A 65 -0.12 -22.27 -0.07
CA SER A 65 -1.53 -21.85 -0.20
C SER A 65 -1.91 -21.28 -1.56
N GLY A 66 -0.93 -20.90 -2.39
CA GLY A 66 -1.12 -20.19 -3.65
C GLY A 66 -1.46 -18.71 -3.48
N ASN A 67 -1.37 -18.18 -2.26
CA ASN A 67 -1.75 -16.79 -1.97
C ASN A 67 -0.67 -15.80 -2.38
N LEU A 68 -1.09 -14.67 -2.95
CA LEU A 68 -0.23 -13.51 -3.19
C LEU A 68 -0.42 -12.51 -2.05
N LEU A 69 0.66 -12.12 -1.40
CA LEU A 69 0.66 -11.33 -0.18
C LEU A 69 1.54 -10.09 -0.33
N VAL A 70 1.10 -8.99 0.26
CA VAL A 70 1.85 -7.74 0.35
C VAL A 70 1.77 -7.22 1.77
N SER A 71 2.93 -6.91 2.35
CA SER A 71 3.03 -6.14 3.59
C SER A 71 3.09 -4.66 3.24
N LEU A 72 2.24 -3.86 3.86
CA LEU A 72 2.13 -2.41 3.63
C LEU A 72 2.47 -1.66 4.92
N LYS A 73 3.23 -0.59 4.80
CA LYS A 73 3.24 0.49 5.79
C LYS A 73 2.13 1.48 5.41
N LEU A 74 1.24 1.77 6.35
CA LEU A 74 0.05 2.58 6.11
C LEU A 74 0.21 3.97 6.73
N TYR A 75 -0.28 4.97 6.01
CA TYR A 75 -0.31 6.36 6.42
C TYR A 75 -1.75 6.86 6.33
N PHE A 76 -2.21 7.44 7.44
CA PHE A 76 -3.54 8.01 7.58
C PHE A 76 -3.45 9.52 7.70
N ARG A 77 -4.48 10.21 7.22
CA ARG A 77 -4.63 11.62 7.58
C ARG A 77 -4.93 11.73 9.07
N PRO A 78 -4.51 12.80 9.76
CA PRO A 78 -4.81 13.00 11.18
C PRO A 78 -6.31 12.89 11.49
N GLU A 79 -7.17 13.38 10.59
CA GLU A 79 -8.63 13.30 10.73
C GLU A 79 -9.17 11.86 10.77
N ASN A 80 -8.40 10.89 10.27
CA ASN A 80 -8.74 9.47 10.24
C ASN A 80 -8.07 8.68 11.38
N THR A 81 -7.41 9.37 12.31
CA THR A 81 -6.88 8.79 13.55
C THR A 81 -7.86 9.03 14.71
N PRO A 82 -7.89 8.16 15.74
CA PRO A 82 -8.73 8.38 16.92
C PRO A 82 -8.50 9.73 17.62
N GLU A 83 -7.27 10.24 17.60
CA GLU A 83 -6.86 11.51 18.21
C GLU A 83 -7.33 12.72 17.38
N GLY A 84 -7.65 12.50 16.11
CA GLY A 84 -8.04 13.56 15.18
C GLY A 84 -6.90 14.54 14.88
N ARG A 85 -7.24 15.63 14.18
CA ARG A 85 -6.29 16.71 13.91
C ARG A 85 -6.08 17.57 15.16
N SER A 86 -4.81 17.83 15.48
CA SER A 86 -4.35 18.83 16.46
C SER A 86 -3.60 19.99 15.77
N GLY A 87 -3.32 21.07 16.52
CA GLY A 87 -2.55 22.23 16.02
C GLY A 87 -1.07 21.96 15.74
N GLU A 88 -0.56 20.77 16.09
CA GLU A 88 0.82 20.34 15.79
C GLU A 88 0.93 19.71 14.40
N HIS A 89 -0.21 19.38 13.76
CA HIS A 89 -0.23 18.83 12.42
C HIS A 89 -0.11 19.93 11.37
N GLY A 90 0.70 19.70 10.34
CA GLY A 90 0.84 20.62 9.21
C GLY A 90 -0.46 20.80 8.42
N GLU A 91 -0.62 21.97 7.78
CA GLU A 91 -1.71 22.22 6.83
C GLU A 91 -1.34 21.76 5.42
N MET A 92 -2.31 21.17 4.70
CA MET A 92 -2.14 20.85 3.29
C MET A 92 -3.30 21.38 2.45
N ASN A 93 -2.98 22.26 1.52
CA ASN A 93 -3.86 22.68 0.44
C ASN A 93 -3.69 21.72 -0.75
N GLY A 94 -4.39 20.57 -0.74
CA GLY A 94 -4.34 19.60 -1.85
C GLY A 94 -4.39 18.13 -1.43
N ALA A 95 -4.06 17.23 -2.37
CA ALA A 95 -4.12 15.77 -2.20
C ALA A 95 -2.76 15.17 -1.82
N GLY A 96 -2.32 15.40 -0.59
CA GLY A 96 -1.19 14.65 -0.04
C GLY A 96 -1.35 14.45 1.46
N ALA A 97 -0.35 13.80 2.06
CA ALA A 97 -0.34 13.49 3.47
C ALA A 97 1.04 13.78 4.05
N PHE A 98 1.08 14.13 5.33
CA PHE A 98 2.32 14.19 6.09
C PHE A 98 2.64 12.81 6.65
N ILE A 99 3.90 12.42 6.52
CA ILE A 99 4.42 11.24 7.20
C ILE A 99 4.97 11.73 8.54
N SER A 100 4.24 11.47 9.62
CA SER A 100 4.81 11.57 10.97
C SER A 100 5.19 10.17 11.41
N THR A 101 6.48 9.89 11.52
CA THR A 101 6.98 8.75 12.29
C THR A 101 7.03 9.24 13.73
N HIS A 102 6.11 8.76 14.57
CA HIS A 102 6.35 8.84 16.01
C HIS A 102 7.52 7.88 16.30
N ASP A 103 8.63 8.44 16.79
CA ASP A 103 9.68 7.69 17.47
C ASP A 103 9.19 7.20 18.85
#